data_AF-A0A7W3RD19-F1
#
_entry.id   AF-A0A7W3RD19-F1
#
_cell.length_a   1.000
_cell.length_b   1.000
_cell.length_c   1.000
_cell.angle_alpha   90.00
_cell.angle_beta   90.00
_cell.angle_gamma   90.00
#
_symmetry.space_group_name_H-M   'P 1'
#
loop_
_entity.id
_entity.type
_entity.pdbx_description
1 polymer ?
#
loop_
_entity_poly.entity_id
_entity_poly.type
_entity_poly.pdbx_seq_one_letter_code
_entity_poly.pdbx_strand_id
1 'polypeptide(L)'
;MSKTRYKNQKESNEAIAKAYIENDYTNSQNKLLLVSKANYGKISSNVCYSSVDDKGMNFYEFNKNAERNLMLIERYEWSDFSSVTINHSITKSAFTFVGHDKNRDITIEVKGKEVEQVIRNHSSMEVNVVKRPVWTKVLGYRSQTSWKMFMASTIYTLILLFILHALLPAATHNFIMELASLVLFLSIIGLLIGLIKPKWVLPKFKVKTRKRVLFSYLYLIFSCFFIAVAFTDGESTSTPASTQVSSSQNSVTVASKKDGADSSKQKVEKNDSDKAVKEEAKQKAEEQAAKEEAKRKAEEQAAKEEAKRKAEEQAAKEEAKQKAEEQAAKEEAERKAQEQAAKEEAERQAEKQAAKEEAERKAQQQAASQQATTSSSTSSSGNYKPFENDPSDDQQSNMSCSGQIKGNKNSKIYHVPGGAYYDRTQDNIVWFCSEADAQAAGYRKSQR
;
A
#
# COMPACT_ATOMS: atom_id res chain seq x y z
N MET A 1 15.83 15.80 6.34
CA MET A 1 15.94 14.45 6.95
C MET A 1 16.04 13.42 5.82
N SER A 2 16.98 12.46 5.90
CA SER A 2 17.07 11.39 4.89
C SER A 2 15.87 10.44 4.98
N LYS A 3 15.46 9.83 3.87
CA LYS A 3 14.35 8.85 3.82
C LYS A 3 14.56 7.70 4.82
N THR A 4 15.80 7.26 4.99
CA THR A 4 16.21 6.22 5.94
C THR A 4 15.99 6.66 7.39
N ARG A 5 16.40 7.89 7.75
CA ARG A 5 16.22 8.42 9.11
C ARG A 5 14.73 8.60 9.46
N TYR A 6 13.91 9.00 8.48
CA TYR A 6 12.46 9.12 8.65
C TYR A 6 11.79 7.76 8.85
N LYS A 7 12.20 6.73 8.09
CA LYS A 7 11.68 5.36 8.23
C LYS A 7 12.01 4.77 9.62
N ASN A 8 13.27 4.86 10.05
CA ASN A 8 13.72 4.34 11.34
C ASN A 8 13.02 5.04 12.52
N GLN A 9 12.80 6.36 12.43
CA GLN A 9 12.06 7.11 13.45
C GLN A 9 10.58 6.68 13.52
N LYS A 10 9.97 6.34 12.38
CA LYS A 10 8.57 5.89 12.32
C LYS A 10 8.41 4.52 12.98
N GLU A 11 9.29 3.57 12.67
CA GLU A 11 9.29 2.23 13.27
C GLU A 11 9.54 2.27 14.78
N SER A 12 10.42 3.18 15.24
CA SER A 12 10.66 3.41 16.66
C SER A 12 9.42 3.92 17.42
N ASN A 13 8.66 4.88 16.86
CA ASN A 13 7.46 5.39 17.53
C ASN A 13 6.34 4.36 17.61
N GLU A 14 6.21 3.49 16.61
CA GLU A 14 5.21 2.42 16.58
C GLU A 14 5.52 1.34 17.63
N ALA A 15 6.80 0.98 17.79
CA ALA A 15 7.24 0.06 18.84
C ALA A 15 6.99 0.62 20.24
N ILE A 16 7.29 1.91 20.47
CA ILE A 16 7.02 2.60 21.75
C ILE A 16 5.51 2.61 22.05
N ALA A 17 4.69 2.94 21.05
CA ALA A 17 3.24 2.97 21.21
C ALA A 17 2.67 1.60 21.56
N LYS A 18 3.14 0.56 20.87
CA LYS A 18 2.73 -0.82 21.12
C LYS A 18 3.09 -1.28 22.52
N ALA A 19 4.34 -1.07 22.96
CA ALA A 19 4.79 -1.45 24.30
C ALA A 19 4.02 -0.71 25.42
N TYR A 20 3.75 0.59 25.23
CA TYR A 20 2.95 1.37 26.18
C TYR A 20 1.53 0.82 26.29
N ILE A 21 0.87 0.57 25.16
CA ILE A 21 -0.49 0.03 25.13
C ILE A 21 -0.51 -1.38 25.73
N GLU A 22 0.41 -2.26 25.38
CA GLU A 22 0.47 -3.61 25.97
C GLU A 22 0.57 -3.55 27.50
N ASN A 23 1.41 -2.67 28.04
CA ASN A 23 1.54 -2.48 29.49
C ASN A 23 0.27 -1.89 30.15
N ASP A 24 -0.45 -1.00 29.45
CA ASP A 24 -1.77 -0.49 29.88
C ASP A 24 -2.77 -1.63 30.06
N TYR A 25 -2.71 -2.62 29.17
CA TYR A 25 -3.58 -3.79 29.21
C TYR A 25 -3.13 -4.88 30.19
N THR A 26 -1.84 -5.01 30.49
CA THR A 26 -1.32 -5.96 31.49
C THR A 26 -1.96 -5.78 32.87
N ASN A 27 -2.36 -4.54 33.20
CA ASN A 27 -3.03 -4.21 34.46
C ASN A 27 -4.56 -4.12 34.33
N SER A 28 -5.10 -4.41 33.13
CA SER A 28 -6.53 -4.35 32.84
C SER A 28 -7.16 -5.74 32.84
N GLN A 29 -8.47 -5.81 33.06
CA GLN A 29 -9.27 -7.03 32.88
C GLN A 29 -9.64 -7.28 31.40
N ASN A 30 -9.23 -6.40 30.49
CA ASN A 30 -9.60 -6.46 29.08
C ASN A 30 -8.53 -7.22 28.29
N LYS A 31 -8.96 -7.99 27.29
CA LYS A 31 -8.03 -8.73 26.43
C LYS A 31 -7.69 -7.87 25.22
N LEU A 32 -6.47 -7.33 25.18
CA LEU A 32 -5.97 -6.64 24.00
C LEU A 32 -5.95 -7.59 22.79
N LEU A 33 -6.69 -7.23 21.74
CA LEU A 33 -6.76 -8.02 20.51
C LEU A 33 -5.89 -7.41 19.41
N LEU A 34 -5.85 -6.08 19.34
CA LEU A 34 -5.12 -5.39 18.29
C LEU A 34 -4.61 -4.02 18.71
N VAL A 35 -3.43 -3.67 18.20
CA VAL A 35 -2.94 -2.29 18.13
C VAL A 35 -2.78 -1.91 16.67
N SER A 36 -3.31 -0.75 16.29
CA SER A 36 -3.14 -0.22 14.94
C SER A 36 -2.97 1.29 14.95
N LYS A 37 -2.22 1.79 13.97
CA LYS A 37 -2.21 3.22 13.67
C LYS A 37 -3.58 3.68 13.19
N ALA A 38 -4.03 4.81 13.71
CA ALA A 38 -5.31 5.39 13.38
C ALA A 38 -5.17 6.89 13.07
N ASN A 39 -6.19 7.44 12.41
CA ASN A 39 -6.33 8.87 12.24
C ASN A 39 -7.68 9.27 12.84
N TYR A 40 -7.60 10.21 13.78
CA TYR A 40 -8.71 10.70 14.56
C TYR A 40 -9.23 12.02 13.96
N GLY A 41 -9.94 11.91 12.85
CA GLY A 41 -10.59 13.04 12.16
C GLY A 41 -9.66 14.22 11.85
N LYS A 42 -10.20 15.46 11.90
CA LYS A 42 -9.44 16.71 11.70
C LYS A 42 -8.86 17.29 13.01
N ILE A 43 -8.93 16.55 14.11
CA ILE A 43 -8.78 17.12 15.46
C ILE A 43 -7.31 17.22 15.88
N SER A 44 -6.44 16.36 15.36
CA SER A 44 -5.00 16.42 15.65
C SER A 44 -4.13 16.16 14.42
N SER A 45 -3.02 16.91 14.30
CA SER A 45 -1.95 16.65 13.35
C SER A 45 -0.94 15.60 13.86
N ASN A 46 -1.07 15.16 15.11
CA ASN A 46 -0.19 14.19 15.74
C ASN A 46 -0.55 12.76 15.33
N VAL A 47 0.43 11.86 15.50
CA VAL A 47 0.26 10.44 15.18
C VAL A 47 -0.64 9.81 16.23
N CYS A 48 -1.79 9.26 15.80
CA CYS A 48 -2.71 8.56 16.69
C CYS A 48 -2.56 7.04 16.54
N TYR A 49 -2.73 6.33 17.65
CA TYR A 49 -2.79 4.88 17.72
C TYR A 49 -4.12 4.48 18.34
N SER A 50 -4.60 3.30 17.97
CA SER A 50 -5.81 2.72 18.51
C SER A 50 -5.52 1.33 19.03
N SER A 51 -6.06 1.03 20.22
CA SER A 51 -6.12 -0.32 20.75
C SER A 51 -7.55 -0.83 20.66
N VAL A 52 -7.70 -2.09 20.27
CA VAL A 52 -8.98 -2.77 20.14
C VAL A 52 -8.95 -3.99 21.04
N ASP A 53 -9.94 -4.11 21.90
CA ASP A 53 -10.08 -5.20 22.86
C ASP A 53 -11.45 -5.89 22.72
N ASP A 54 -11.72 -6.83 23.62
CA ASP A 54 -12.96 -7.60 23.63
C ASP A 54 -14.20 -6.79 24.06
N LYS A 55 -14.04 -5.58 24.59
CA LYS A 55 -15.13 -4.71 25.08
C LYS A 55 -15.28 -3.41 24.30
N GLY A 56 -14.26 -2.96 23.59
CA GLY A 56 -14.25 -1.65 22.98
C GLY A 56 -12.95 -1.29 22.25
N MET A 57 -12.77 0.02 22.09
CA MET A 57 -11.64 0.61 21.39
C MET A 57 -11.17 1.89 22.10
N ASN A 58 -9.86 2.03 22.24
CA ASN A 58 -9.23 3.20 22.82
C ASN A 58 -8.38 3.94 21.77
N PHE A 59 -8.24 5.26 21.92
CA PHE A 59 -7.40 6.11 21.08
C PHE A 59 -6.34 6.81 21.90
N TYR A 60 -5.11 6.79 21.39
CA TYR A 60 -3.96 7.40 22.01
C TYR A 60 -3.27 8.37 21.05
N GLU A 61 -2.85 9.53 21.58
CA GLU A 61 -2.07 10.51 20.86
C GLU A 61 -0.59 10.36 21.20
N PHE A 62 0.26 10.30 20.17
CA PHE A 62 1.71 10.29 20.39
C PHE A 62 2.24 11.72 20.53
N ASN A 63 2.77 12.05 21.70
CA ASN A 63 3.40 13.35 21.97
C ASN A 63 4.90 13.16 22.22
N LYS A 64 5.73 13.72 21.33
CA LYS A 64 7.20 13.62 21.39
C LYS A 64 7.84 14.36 22.57
N ASN A 65 7.11 15.30 23.16
CA ASN A 65 7.65 16.26 24.13
C ASN A 65 7.13 16.02 25.56
N ALA A 66 6.36 14.96 25.79
CA ALA A 66 5.78 14.65 27.09
C ALA A 66 6.57 13.54 27.80
N GLU A 67 6.57 13.56 29.14
CA GLU A 67 7.19 12.51 29.97
C GLU A 67 6.65 11.11 29.65
N ARG A 68 5.36 11.04 29.23
CA ARG A 68 4.78 9.86 28.60
C ARG A 68 4.54 10.15 27.12
N ASN A 69 5.19 9.37 26.27
CA ASN A 69 5.11 9.53 24.81
C ASN A 69 3.71 9.26 24.23
N LEU A 70 2.79 8.64 25.01
CA LEU A 70 1.39 8.41 24.64
C LEU A 70 0.44 8.99 25.69
N MET A 71 -0.60 9.68 25.23
CA MET A 71 -1.77 10.07 26.02
C MET A 71 -3.01 9.34 25.52
N LEU A 72 -3.81 8.79 26.44
CA LEU A 72 -5.16 8.32 26.11
C LEU A 72 -6.06 9.54 25.85
N ILE A 73 -6.66 9.61 24.67
CA ILE A 73 -7.56 10.71 24.26
C ILE A 73 -9.01 10.31 24.56
N GLU A 74 -9.39 9.08 24.18
CA GLU A 74 -10.78 8.67 24.20
C GLU A 74 -10.89 7.15 24.30
N ARG A 75 -11.98 6.70 24.94
CA ARG A 75 -12.37 5.31 25.12
C ARG A 75 -13.79 5.15 24.65
N TYR A 76 -14.04 4.09 23.91
CA TYR A 76 -15.35 3.68 23.46
C TYR A 76 -15.60 2.23 23.85
N GLU A 77 -16.79 1.94 24.34
CA GLU A 77 -17.27 0.57 24.48
C GLU A 77 -18.06 0.17 23.23
N TRP A 78 -18.10 -1.12 22.92
CA TRP A 78 -18.88 -1.60 21.78
C TRP A 78 -20.37 -1.30 21.93
N SER A 79 -20.88 -1.22 23.17
CA SER A 79 -22.25 -0.82 23.49
C SER A 79 -22.57 0.63 23.16
N ASP A 80 -21.57 1.49 22.97
CA ASP A 80 -21.80 2.91 22.63
C ASP A 80 -22.31 3.09 21.20
N PHE A 81 -22.22 2.05 20.37
CA PHE A 81 -22.51 2.10 18.94
C PHE A 81 -23.62 1.13 18.55
N SER A 82 -24.57 1.63 17.76
CA SER A 82 -25.67 0.84 17.17
C SER A 82 -25.26 0.17 15.86
N SER A 83 -24.42 0.83 15.06
CA SER A 83 -23.94 0.30 13.78
C SER A 83 -22.59 0.88 13.37
N VAL A 84 -21.92 0.20 12.45
CA VAL A 84 -20.70 0.65 11.81
C VAL A 84 -20.75 0.44 10.29
N THR A 85 -20.39 1.49 9.56
CA THR A 85 -20.17 1.40 8.11
C THR A 85 -18.67 1.32 7.82
N ILE A 86 -18.24 0.27 7.12
CA ILE A 86 -16.84 -0.02 6.84
C ILE A 86 -16.54 0.15 5.36
N ASN A 87 -15.53 0.98 5.07
CA ASN A 87 -15.06 1.26 3.74
C ASN A 87 -13.58 0.89 3.59
N HIS A 88 -13.32 -0.32 3.09
CA HIS A 88 -11.97 -0.79 2.83
C HIS A 88 -11.36 -0.15 1.59
N SER A 89 -10.09 0.23 1.71
CA SER A 89 -9.17 0.62 0.64
C SER A 89 -7.95 -0.31 0.68
N ILE A 90 -7.14 -0.29 -0.38
CA ILE A 90 -5.89 -1.06 -0.48
C ILE A 90 -4.97 -0.84 0.74
N THR A 91 -4.93 0.39 1.26
CA THR A 91 -3.94 0.80 2.27
C THR A 91 -4.53 1.31 3.57
N LYS A 92 -5.86 1.44 3.69
CA LYS A 92 -6.56 2.00 4.87
C LYS A 92 -7.98 1.46 4.90
N SER A 93 -8.62 1.48 6.06
CA SER A 93 -10.05 1.20 6.20
C SER A 93 -10.71 2.31 7.01
N ALA A 94 -11.74 2.94 6.46
CA ALA A 94 -12.51 3.95 7.16
C ALA A 94 -13.75 3.30 7.79
N PHE A 95 -14.00 3.63 9.05
CA PHE A 95 -15.10 3.15 9.87
C PHE A 95 -15.92 4.34 10.32
N THR A 96 -17.21 4.35 9.98
CA THR A 96 -18.17 5.35 10.46
C THR A 96 -19.09 4.66 11.44
N PHE A 97 -18.88 4.93 12.72
CA PHE A 97 -19.69 4.40 13.82
C PHE A 97 -20.86 5.34 14.10
N VAL A 98 -22.03 4.75 14.31
CA VAL A 98 -23.26 5.45 14.67
C VAL A 98 -23.56 5.15 16.13
N GLY A 99 -23.41 6.16 17.00
CA GLY A 99 -23.70 6.05 18.43
C GLY A 99 -24.95 6.86 18.82
N HIS A 100 -25.46 6.63 20.04
CA HIS A 100 -26.71 7.23 20.51
C HIS A 100 -26.70 8.76 20.51
N ASP A 101 -25.57 9.40 20.85
CA ASP A 101 -25.48 10.86 20.95
C ASP A 101 -24.80 11.53 19.74
N LYS A 102 -23.81 10.87 19.12
CA LYS A 102 -23.06 11.41 17.98
C LYS A 102 -22.41 10.30 17.15
N ASN A 103 -22.36 10.49 15.83
CA ASN A 103 -21.59 9.63 14.92
C ASN A 103 -20.09 9.91 15.07
N ARG A 104 -19.26 8.90 14.79
CA ARG A 104 -17.80 8.97 14.83
C ARG A 104 -17.17 8.39 13.58
N ASP A 105 -16.39 9.22 12.90
CA ASP A 105 -15.59 8.82 11.75
C ASP A 105 -14.16 8.51 12.19
N ILE A 106 -13.80 7.24 12.09
CA ILE A 106 -12.51 6.69 12.52
C ILE A 106 -11.82 6.09 11.29
N THR A 107 -10.59 6.52 11.01
CA THR A 107 -9.81 5.92 9.92
C THR A 107 -8.70 5.06 10.50
N ILE A 108 -8.72 3.76 10.23
CA ILE A 108 -7.67 2.83 10.64
C ILE A 108 -6.73 2.63 9.46
N GLU A 109 -5.44 2.91 9.65
CA GLU A 109 -4.47 2.89 8.57
C GLU A 109 -3.99 1.48 8.23
N VAL A 110 -3.91 0.57 9.20
CA VAL A 110 -3.41 -0.79 8.98
C VAL A 110 -4.41 -1.79 9.55
N LYS A 111 -4.41 -3.04 9.08
CA LYS A 111 -5.19 -4.14 9.70
C LYS A 111 -6.70 -3.95 9.79
N GLY A 112 -7.29 -3.12 8.93
CA GLY A 112 -8.74 -2.86 8.99
C GLY A 112 -9.63 -4.10 8.80
N LYS A 113 -9.14 -5.18 8.18
CA LYS A 113 -9.84 -6.46 8.10
C LYS A 113 -9.86 -7.23 9.42
N GLU A 114 -8.76 -7.17 10.18
CA GLU A 114 -8.68 -7.73 11.54
C GLU A 114 -9.65 -6.98 12.47
N VAL A 115 -9.72 -5.65 12.37
CA VAL A 115 -10.67 -4.84 13.15
C VAL A 115 -12.13 -5.17 12.80
N GLU A 116 -12.46 -5.30 11.51
CA GLU A 116 -13.78 -5.76 11.09
C GLU A 116 -14.16 -7.08 11.77
N GLN A 117 -13.23 -8.05 11.80
CA GLN A 117 -13.47 -9.35 12.39
C GLN A 117 -13.66 -9.27 13.91
N VAL A 118 -12.87 -8.44 14.60
CA VAL A 118 -13.04 -8.21 16.04
C VAL A 118 -14.42 -7.63 16.33
N ILE A 119 -14.85 -6.60 15.59
CA ILE A 119 -16.17 -6.00 15.76
C ILE A 119 -17.26 -7.06 15.56
N ARG A 120 -17.19 -7.88 14.50
CA ARG A 120 -18.18 -8.94 14.24
C ARG A 120 -18.27 -10.00 15.35
N ASN A 121 -17.15 -10.29 16.00
CA ASN A 121 -17.07 -11.35 17.00
C ASN A 121 -17.39 -10.87 18.41
N HIS A 122 -17.10 -9.60 18.73
CA HIS A 122 -17.12 -9.06 20.09
C HIS A 122 -18.18 -7.97 20.31
N SER A 123 -18.91 -7.57 19.26
CA SER A 123 -19.98 -6.58 19.37
C SER A 123 -21.30 -7.08 18.79
N SER A 124 -22.40 -6.55 19.31
CA SER A 124 -23.76 -6.78 18.81
C SER A 124 -24.23 -5.74 17.78
N MET A 125 -23.35 -4.85 17.33
CA MET A 125 -23.71 -3.75 16.43
C MET A 125 -23.86 -4.20 14.97
N GLU A 126 -24.68 -3.49 14.20
CA GLU A 126 -24.87 -3.80 12.78
C GLU A 126 -23.63 -3.42 11.95
N VAL A 127 -23.06 -4.36 11.18
CA VAL A 127 -21.83 -4.14 10.39
C VAL A 127 -22.11 -4.08 8.90
N ASN A 128 -22.02 -2.87 8.33
CA ASN A 128 -22.29 -2.56 6.93
C ASN A 128 -21.00 -2.34 6.12
N VAL A 129 -20.63 -3.28 5.24
CA VAL A 129 -19.41 -3.17 4.42
C VAL A 129 -19.74 -2.63 3.03
N VAL A 130 -19.14 -1.49 2.67
CA VAL A 130 -19.34 -0.85 1.37
C VAL A 130 -18.70 -1.68 0.25
N LYS A 131 -19.53 -2.27 -0.62
CA LYS A 131 -19.07 -3.01 -1.80
C LYS A 131 -18.56 -2.03 -2.87
N ARG A 132 -17.26 -2.08 -3.15
CA ARG A 132 -16.64 -1.31 -4.25
C ARG A 132 -16.61 -2.13 -5.55
N PRO A 133 -16.95 -1.54 -6.71
CA PRO A 133 -16.81 -2.20 -7.99
C PRO A 133 -15.34 -2.54 -8.27
N VAL A 134 -15.08 -3.73 -8.82
CA VAL A 134 -13.72 -4.27 -9.03
C VAL A 134 -12.87 -3.36 -9.92
N TRP A 135 -13.46 -2.62 -10.86
CA TRP A 135 -12.73 -1.65 -11.70
C TRP A 135 -12.00 -0.56 -10.88
N THR A 136 -12.42 -0.29 -9.63
CA THR A 136 -11.82 0.77 -8.80
C THR A 136 -10.52 0.29 -8.16
N LYS A 137 -10.27 -1.02 -8.21
CA LYS A 137 -9.04 -1.67 -7.75
C LYS A 137 -7.95 -1.66 -8.83
N VAL A 138 -8.31 -1.40 -10.09
CA VAL A 138 -7.35 -1.34 -11.21
C VAL A 138 -6.48 -0.09 -11.06
N LEU A 139 -5.16 -0.29 -11.01
CA LEU A 139 -4.20 0.80 -10.85
C LEU A 139 -4.37 1.82 -11.99
N GLY A 140 -4.42 3.11 -11.64
CA GLY A 140 -4.63 4.22 -12.58
C GLY A 140 -6.10 4.62 -12.82
N TYR A 141 -7.07 3.74 -12.58
CA TYR A 141 -8.51 4.07 -12.64
C TYR A 141 -9.07 4.59 -11.30
N ARG A 142 -8.29 4.46 -10.22
CA ARG A 142 -8.67 4.85 -8.86
C ARG A 142 -9.02 6.32 -8.69
N SER A 143 -8.34 7.22 -9.38
CA SER A 143 -8.51 8.67 -9.17
C SER A 143 -9.67 9.27 -9.96
N GLN A 144 -10.32 8.52 -10.87
CA GLN A 144 -11.36 9.02 -11.78
C GLN A 144 -10.95 10.25 -12.63
N THR A 145 -9.66 10.59 -12.64
CA THR A 145 -9.12 11.70 -13.42
C THR A 145 -8.80 11.21 -14.83
N SER A 146 -9.35 11.86 -15.85
CA SER A 146 -9.28 11.42 -17.26
C SER A 146 -7.87 11.11 -17.76
N TRP A 147 -6.86 11.93 -17.40
CA TRP A 147 -5.47 11.71 -17.82
C TRP A 147 -4.86 10.43 -17.24
N LYS A 148 -5.07 10.16 -15.95
CA LYS A 148 -4.56 8.95 -15.30
C LYS A 148 -5.26 7.69 -15.83
N MET A 149 -6.55 7.78 -16.14
CA MET A 149 -7.28 6.70 -16.80
C MET A 149 -6.75 6.43 -18.20
N PHE A 150 -6.52 7.48 -19.01
CA PHE A 150 -5.93 7.33 -20.34
C PHE A 150 -4.56 6.64 -20.31
N MET A 151 -3.65 7.11 -19.45
CA MET A 151 -2.32 6.49 -19.30
C MET A 151 -2.41 5.03 -18.86
N ALA A 152 -3.32 4.72 -17.91
CA ALA A 152 -3.54 3.37 -17.45
C ALA A 152 -4.09 2.47 -18.57
N SER A 153 -5.08 2.92 -19.33
CA SER A 153 -5.62 2.20 -20.49
C SER A 153 -4.52 1.85 -21.48
N THR A 154 -3.64 2.80 -21.81
CA THR A 154 -2.54 2.56 -22.75
C THR A 154 -1.60 1.47 -22.23
N ILE A 155 -1.20 1.53 -20.96
CA ILE A 155 -0.32 0.53 -20.33
C ILE A 155 -0.98 -0.86 -20.34
N TYR A 156 -2.25 -0.98 -19.94
CA TYR A 156 -2.94 -2.27 -19.96
C TYR A 156 -3.10 -2.82 -21.38
N THR A 157 -3.29 -1.95 -22.36
CA THR A 157 -3.37 -2.36 -23.77
C THR A 157 -2.03 -2.90 -24.26
N LEU A 158 -0.91 -2.27 -23.89
CA LEU A 158 0.42 -2.78 -24.20
C LEU A 158 0.69 -4.15 -23.58
N ILE A 159 0.33 -4.33 -22.31
CA ILE A 159 0.45 -5.63 -21.63
C ILE A 159 -0.41 -6.68 -22.34
N LEU A 160 -1.66 -6.35 -22.68
CA LEU A 160 -2.54 -7.26 -23.41
C LEU A 160 -2.01 -7.60 -24.79
N LEU A 161 -1.49 -6.62 -25.54
CA LEU A 161 -0.90 -6.83 -26.85
C LEU A 161 0.34 -7.72 -26.78
N PHE A 162 1.18 -7.57 -25.77
CA PHE A 162 2.34 -8.43 -25.55
C PHE A 162 1.92 -9.89 -25.30
N ILE A 163 0.92 -10.10 -24.44
CA ILE A 163 0.37 -11.43 -24.17
C ILE A 163 -0.27 -12.01 -25.44
N LEU A 164 -1.03 -11.19 -26.17
CA LEU A 164 -1.75 -11.63 -27.37
C LEU A 164 -0.79 -11.98 -28.52
N HIS A 165 0.27 -11.19 -28.72
CA HIS A 165 1.31 -11.48 -29.70
C HIS A 165 1.99 -12.83 -29.41
N ALA A 166 2.25 -13.15 -28.14
CA ALA A 166 2.84 -14.43 -27.75
C ALA A 166 1.90 -15.64 -27.96
N LEU A 167 0.57 -15.42 -27.99
CA LEU A 167 -0.43 -16.48 -28.12
C LEU A 167 -0.93 -16.68 -29.56
N LEU A 168 -0.77 -15.68 -30.43
CA LEU A 168 -1.32 -15.73 -31.79
C LEU A 168 -0.31 -16.31 -32.79
N PRO A 169 -0.75 -17.21 -33.70
CA PRO A 169 0.11 -17.70 -34.77
C PRO A 169 0.53 -16.58 -35.73
N ALA A 170 1.77 -16.61 -36.23
CA ALA A 170 2.31 -15.62 -37.15
C ALA A 170 1.44 -15.42 -38.42
N ALA A 171 0.76 -16.47 -38.89
CA ALA A 171 -0.17 -16.39 -40.02
C ALA A 171 -1.33 -15.38 -39.81
N THR A 172 -1.63 -15.02 -38.56
CA THR A 172 -2.69 -14.06 -38.21
C THR A 172 -2.21 -12.61 -38.18
N HIS A 173 -0.89 -12.35 -38.19
CA HIS A 173 -0.32 -11.00 -38.05
C HIS A 173 -0.79 -10.06 -39.17
N ASN A 174 -0.75 -10.51 -40.43
CA ASN A 174 -1.19 -9.70 -41.58
C ASN A 174 -2.65 -9.28 -41.49
N PHE A 175 -3.53 -10.20 -41.08
CA PHE A 175 -4.95 -9.91 -40.88
C PHE A 175 -5.18 -8.89 -39.75
N ILE A 176 -4.43 -9.02 -38.65
CA ILE A 176 -4.49 -8.09 -37.51
C ILE A 176 -4.03 -6.69 -37.93
N MET A 177 -2.97 -6.61 -38.73
CA MET A 177 -2.44 -5.35 -39.27
C MET A 177 -3.41 -4.66 -40.23
N GLU A 178 -4.06 -5.42 -41.11
CA GLU A 178 -5.08 -4.89 -42.02
C GLU A 178 -6.31 -4.36 -41.26
N LEU A 179 -6.78 -5.11 -40.28
CA LEU A 179 -7.87 -4.69 -39.40
C LEU A 179 -7.49 -3.44 -38.59
N ALA A 180 -6.26 -3.38 -38.06
CA ALA A 180 -5.76 -2.22 -37.32
C ALA A 180 -5.66 -0.98 -38.22
N SER A 181 -5.20 -1.12 -39.46
CA SER A 181 -5.20 -0.02 -40.45
C SER A 181 -6.62 0.48 -40.74
N LEU A 182 -7.59 -0.42 -40.93
CA LEU A 182 -8.99 -0.03 -41.13
C LEU A 182 -9.54 0.74 -39.93
N VAL A 183 -9.29 0.26 -38.71
CA VAL A 183 -9.71 0.95 -37.47
C VAL A 183 -9.00 2.30 -37.32
N LEU A 184 -7.74 2.41 -37.70
CA LEU A 184 -6.99 3.67 -37.70
C LEU A 184 -7.65 4.71 -38.62
N PHE A 185 -7.97 4.32 -39.87
CA PHE A 185 -8.65 5.20 -40.82
C PHE A 185 -10.01 5.66 -40.30
N LEU A 186 -10.84 4.74 -39.80
CA LEU A 186 -12.14 5.07 -39.21
C LEU A 186 -12.01 5.97 -37.98
N SER A 187 -10.94 5.80 -37.19
CA SER A 187 -10.67 6.62 -36.02
C SER A 187 -10.27 8.04 -36.39
N ILE A 188 -9.48 8.24 -37.45
CA ILE A 188 -9.12 9.57 -37.96
C ILE A 188 -10.36 10.28 -38.50
N ILE A 189 -11.19 9.59 -39.28
CA ILE A 189 -12.46 10.15 -39.80
C ILE A 189 -13.40 10.51 -38.63
N GLY A 190 -13.53 9.62 -37.64
CA GLY A 190 -14.33 9.87 -36.43
C GLY A 190 -13.81 11.05 -35.60
N LEU A 191 -12.49 11.24 -35.52
CA LEU A 191 -11.89 12.41 -34.87
C LEU A 191 -12.27 13.70 -35.58
N LEU A 192 -12.13 13.76 -36.91
CA LEU A 192 -12.47 14.93 -37.72
C LEU A 192 -13.95 15.31 -37.61
N ILE A 193 -14.85 14.33 -37.78
CA ILE A 193 -16.30 14.53 -37.64
C ILE A 193 -16.65 14.94 -36.20
N GLY A 194 -16.01 14.31 -35.21
CA GLY A 194 -16.28 14.54 -33.80
C GLY A 194 -15.81 15.88 -33.26
N LEU A 195 -14.75 16.46 -33.84
CA LEU A 195 -14.32 17.82 -33.52
C LEU A 195 -15.35 18.86 -33.99
N ILE A 196 -16.04 18.60 -35.12
CA ILE A 196 -17.12 19.45 -35.64
C ILE A 196 -18.42 19.22 -34.85
N LYS A 197 -18.90 17.97 -34.78
CA LYS A 197 -20.13 17.55 -34.09
C LYS A 197 -19.88 16.34 -33.16
N PRO A 198 -19.55 16.56 -31.87
CA PRO A 198 -19.21 15.46 -30.95
C PRO A 198 -20.38 14.51 -30.67
N LYS A 199 -21.62 14.92 -30.92
CA LYS A 199 -22.83 14.11 -30.68
C LYS A 199 -22.96 12.92 -31.64
N TRP A 200 -22.40 13.01 -32.84
CA TRP A 200 -22.51 11.99 -33.89
C TRP A 200 -21.61 10.79 -33.63
N VAL A 201 -20.46 11.02 -32.99
CA VAL A 201 -19.41 10.02 -32.81
C VAL A 201 -19.35 9.42 -31.40
N LEU A 202 -20.05 10.03 -30.43
CA LEU A 202 -20.15 9.54 -29.04
C LEU A 202 -21.60 9.22 -28.65
N PRO A 203 -22.28 8.24 -29.30
CA PRO A 203 -23.68 7.95 -29.02
C PRO A 203 -23.89 7.41 -27.59
N LYS A 204 -22.98 6.57 -27.09
CA LYS A 204 -23.10 5.85 -25.80
C LYS A 204 -22.60 6.62 -24.56
N PHE A 205 -22.09 7.84 -24.71
CA PHE A 205 -21.55 8.61 -23.59
C PHE A 205 -22.56 9.62 -23.02
N LYS A 206 -22.69 9.66 -21.69
CA LYS A 206 -23.54 10.63 -20.97
C LYS A 206 -23.11 12.09 -21.20
N VAL A 207 -21.81 12.34 -21.38
CA VAL A 207 -21.25 13.67 -21.63
C VAL A 207 -20.51 13.65 -22.97
N LYS A 208 -21.00 14.45 -23.93
CA LYS A 208 -20.57 14.47 -25.34
C LYS A 208 -19.82 15.77 -25.65
N THR A 209 -18.54 15.84 -25.29
CA THR A 209 -17.68 17.03 -25.47
C THR A 209 -16.56 16.78 -26.47
N ARG A 210 -16.08 17.85 -27.13
CA ARG A 210 -14.92 17.79 -28.05
C ARG A 210 -13.66 17.23 -27.38
N LYS A 211 -13.43 17.60 -26.11
CA LYS A 211 -12.31 17.05 -25.32
C LYS A 211 -12.38 15.53 -25.21
N ARG A 212 -13.57 14.96 -24.98
CA ARG A 212 -13.75 13.51 -24.89
C ARG A 212 -13.60 12.81 -26.24
N VAL A 213 -14.07 13.42 -27.33
CA VAL A 213 -13.80 12.94 -28.69
C VAL A 213 -12.30 12.84 -28.89
N LEU A 214 -11.57 13.92 -28.62
CA LEU A 214 -10.13 13.97 -28.75
C LEU A 214 -9.44 12.84 -27.99
N PHE A 215 -9.69 12.68 -26.68
CA PHE A 215 -9.07 11.61 -25.90
C PHE A 215 -9.43 10.20 -26.37
N SER A 216 -10.68 9.97 -26.78
CA SER A 216 -11.14 8.62 -27.16
C SER A 216 -10.58 8.19 -28.51
N TYR A 217 -10.59 9.09 -29.50
CA TYR A 217 -10.09 8.79 -30.83
C TYR A 217 -8.55 8.83 -30.89
N LEU A 218 -7.90 9.70 -30.12
CA LEU A 218 -6.44 9.62 -29.94
C LEU A 218 -6.03 8.30 -29.32
N TYR A 219 -6.77 7.81 -28.32
CA TYR A 219 -6.50 6.49 -27.74
C TYR A 219 -6.58 5.37 -28.79
N LEU A 220 -7.61 5.36 -29.63
CA LEU A 220 -7.74 4.36 -30.71
C LEU A 220 -6.59 4.45 -31.72
N ILE A 221 -6.20 5.67 -32.11
CA ILE A 221 -5.06 5.90 -33.00
C ILE A 221 -3.76 5.38 -32.37
N PHE A 222 -3.48 5.73 -31.11
CA PHE A 222 -2.30 5.23 -30.40
C PHE A 222 -2.35 3.71 -30.22
N SER A 223 -3.51 3.12 -29.93
CA SER A 223 -3.68 1.67 -29.84
C SER A 223 -3.35 0.98 -31.16
N CYS A 224 -3.79 1.53 -32.30
CA CYS A 224 -3.47 0.99 -33.62
C CYS A 224 -1.98 1.14 -33.94
N PHE A 225 -1.36 2.25 -33.55
CA PHE A 225 0.08 2.44 -33.68
C PHE A 225 0.88 1.40 -32.87
N PHE A 226 0.46 1.10 -31.64
CA PHE A 226 1.09 0.07 -30.83
C PHE A 226 0.86 -1.34 -31.36
N ILE A 227 -0.31 -1.63 -31.94
CA ILE A 227 -0.53 -2.88 -32.68
C ILE A 227 0.44 -2.97 -33.85
N ALA A 228 0.62 -1.88 -34.61
CA ALA A 228 1.57 -1.88 -35.71
C ALA A 228 2.98 -2.21 -35.23
N VAL A 229 3.50 -1.52 -34.21
CA VAL A 229 4.84 -1.78 -33.65
C VAL A 229 4.99 -3.20 -33.09
N ALA A 230 3.94 -3.74 -32.44
CA ALA A 230 4.01 -5.06 -31.82
C ALA A 230 3.95 -6.22 -32.84
N PHE A 231 3.37 -5.99 -34.02
CA PHE A 231 3.15 -7.03 -35.03
C PHE A 231 3.90 -6.76 -36.35
N THR A 232 4.79 -5.77 -36.40
CA THR A 232 5.76 -5.65 -37.49
C THR A 232 6.83 -6.71 -37.30
N ASP A 233 6.79 -7.77 -38.09
CA ASP A 233 7.93 -8.68 -38.23
C ASP A 233 9.07 -7.86 -38.86
N GLY A 234 10.21 -7.80 -38.19
CA GLY A 234 11.31 -6.87 -38.51
C GLY A 234 11.94 -7.11 -39.88
N GLU A 235 11.31 -6.62 -40.94
CA GLU A 235 11.92 -6.48 -42.26
C GLU A 235 12.49 -5.07 -42.37
N SER A 236 13.82 -4.99 -42.35
CA SER A 236 14.57 -3.75 -42.50
C SER A 236 14.21 -3.11 -43.84
N THR A 237 13.59 -1.93 -43.80
CA THR A 237 13.41 -1.09 -44.98
C THR A 237 14.77 -0.61 -45.48
N SER A 238 15.35 -1.32 -46.45
CA SER A 238 16.32 -0.75 -47.37
C SER A 238 15.57 -0.03 -48.49
N THR A 239 15.76 1.28 -48.57
CA THR A 239 15.50 2.14 -49.74
C THR A 239 15.97 1.46 -51.04
N PRO A 240 15.24 1.66 -52.15
CA PRO A 240 15.89 2.39 -53.24
C PRO A 240 15.00 3.49 -53.85
N ALA A 241 15.66 4.58 -54.20
CA ALA A 241 15.14 5.66 -55.01
C ALA A 241 15.45 5.42 -56.51
N SER A 242 14.55 5.93 -57.35
CA SER A 242 14.74 6.33 -58.76
C SER A 242 14.85 5.25 -59.85
N THR A 243 13.91 5.24 -60.82
CA THR A 243 14.07 5.83 -62.17
C THR A 243 12.96 5.37 -63.15
N GLN A 244 12.07 6.32 -63.45
CA GLN A 244 11.39 6.72 -64.70
C GLN A 244 10.95 5.79 -65.88
N VAL A 245 9.93 6.36 -66.58
CA VAL A 245 9.53 6.30 -68.03
C VAL A 245 8.51 5.20 -68.38
N SER A 246 7.21 5.50 -68.55
CA SER A 246 6.46 6.15 -69.65
C SER A 246 6.13 5.24 -70.85
N SER A 247 4.96 5.53 -71.44
CA SER A 247 4.39 5.05 -72.72
C SER A 247 3.66 3.69 -72.68
N SER A 248 2.61 3.40 -73.47
CA SER A 248 1.66 4.16 -74.28
C SER A 248 0.75 3.13 -74.96
N GLN A 249 -0.54 3.46 -75.11
CA GLN A 249 -1.39 3.17 -76.28
C GLN A 249 -1.89 1.75 -76.63
N ASN A 250 -3.24 1.68 -76.67
CA ASN A 250 -4.14 1.26 -77.75
C ASN A 250 -3.97 -0.07 -78.51
N SER A 251 -5.08 -0.83 -78.55
CA SER A 251 -5.83 -1.34 -79.72
C SER A 251 -7.00 -2.19 -79.17
N VAL A 252 -8.33 -1.98 -79.37
CA VAL A 252 -9.15 -1.73 -80.58
C VAL A 252 -8.90 -2.89 -81.57
N THR A 253 -9.79 -3.83 -81.90
CA THR A 253 -11.22 -3.72 -82.24
C THR A 253 -11.80 -5.10 -82.64
N VAL A 254 -13.15 -5.15 -82.75
CA VAL A 254 -13.98 -5.94 -83.71
C VAL A 254 -14.20 -7.43 -83.36
N ALA A 255 -15.39 -7.91 -82.96
CA ALA A 255 -16.80 -7.76 -83.39
C ALA A 255 -17.29 -8.86 -84.35
N SER A 256 -18.43 -9.49 -83.97
CA SER A 256 -19.59 -9.94 -84.79
C SER A 256 -20.24 -11.12 -84.05
N LYS A 257 -21.42 -10.99 -83.42
CA LYS A 257 -22.78 -10.89 -83.99
C LYS A 257 -23.17 -12.12 -84.82
N LYS A 258 -24.16 -12.92 -84.39
CA LYS A 258 -25.53 -12.89 -84.95
C LYS A 258 -26.51 -13.84 -84.24
N ASP A 259 -27.75 -13.39 -84.33
CA ASP A 259 -29.05 -13.85 -83.82
C ASP A 259 -29.54 -15.22 -84.31
N GLY A 260 -30.60 -15.73 -83.67
CA GLY A 260 -31.64 -16.50 -84.38
C GLY A 260 -32.33 -17.61 -83.60
N ALA A 261 -33.58 -17.37 -83.18
CA ALA A 261 -34.55 -18.37 -82.75
C ALA A 261 -35.31 -18.96 -83.95
N ASP A 262 -35.75 -20.22 -83.89
CA ASP A 262 -37.14 -20.70 -84.12
C ASP A 262 -37.19 -22.27 -84.17
N SER A 263 -38.40 -22.82 -84.27
CA SER A 263 -38.99 -23.96 -83.57
C SER A 263 -39.09 -25.31 -84.32
N SER A 264 -39.31 -26.36 -83.51
CA SER A 264 -40.09 -27.61 -83.76
C SER A 264 -39.51 -28.76 -84.58
N LYS A 265 -39.36 -29.95 -83.97
CA LYS A 265 -40.16 -31.18 -84.21
C LYS A 265 -39.71 -32.38 -83.35
N GLN A 266 -40.55 -33.39 -83.34
CA GLN A 266 -40.84 -34.39 -82.32
C GLN A 266 -40.12 -35.74 -82.51
N LYS A 267 -39.85 -36.41 -81.37
CA LYS A 267 -39.98 -37.86 -81.08
C LYS A 267 -38.78 -38.84 -81.22
N VAL A 268 -38.64 -39.63 -80.14
CA VAL A 268 -38.06 -40.99 -79.96
C VAL A 268 -36.55 -41.09 -79.72
N GLU A 269 -36.16 -41.20 -78.44
CA GLU A 269 -35.43 -42.37 -77.91
C GLU A 269 -35.43 -42.31 -76.37
N LYS A 270 -36.06 -43.31 -75.75
CA LYS A 270 -36.15 -43.49 -74.30
C LYS A 270 -35.42 -44.79 -74.01
N ASN A 271 -34.17 -44.73 -73.57
CA ASN A 271 -33.47 -45.81 -72.86
C ASN A 271 -32.07 -45.47 -72.26
N ASP A 272 -31.70 -44.18 -72.10
CA ASP A 272 -30.46 -43.80 -71.38
C ASP A 272 -30.68 -43.10 -70.02
N SER A 273 -31.94 -42.87 -69.63
CA SER A 273 -32.30 -42.03 -68.48
C SER A 273 -32.18 -42.73 -67.11
N ASP A 274 -32.33 -44.05 -67.03
CA ASP A 274 -32.36 -44.78 -65.75
C ASP A 274 -30.97 -45.10 -65.20
N LYS A 275 -29.95 -45.18 -66.06
CA LYS A 275 -28.56 -45.40 -65.65
C LYS A 275 -27.94 -44.12 -65.08
N ALA A 276 -28.21 -42.97 -65.70
CA ALA A 276 -27.76 -41.66 -65.23
C ALA A 276 -28.32 -41.31 -63.84
N VAL A 277 -29.61 -41.59 -63.58
CA VAL A 277 -30.24 -41.31 -62.28
C VAL A 277 -29.69 -42.22 -61.17
N LYS A 278 -29.32 -43.47 -61.48
CA LYS A 278 -28.73 -44.41 -60.51
C LYS A 278 -27.27 -44.08 -60.17
N GLU A 279 -26.49 -43.63 -61.17
CA GLU A 279 -25.12 -43.14 -60.97
C GLU A 279 -25.10 -41.87 -60.10
N GLU A 280 -26.02 -40.93 -60.34
CA GLU A 280 -26.12 -39.67 -59.59
C GLU A 280 -26.56 -39.90 -58.13
N ALA A 281 -27.45 -40.87 -57.88
CA ALA A 281 -27.85 -41.27 -56.54
C ALA A 281 -26.68 -41.93 -55.76
N LYS A 282 -25.86 -42.73 -56.44
CA LYS A 282 -24.67 -43.35 -55.85
C LYS A 282 -23.59 -42.31 -55.51
N GLN A 283 -23.35 -41.34 -56.41
CA GLN A 283 -22.41 -40.24 -56.17
C GLN A 283 -22.85 -39.34 -55.00
N LYS A 284 -24.15 -39.04 -54.87
CA LYS A 284 -24.67 -38.28 -53.71
C LYS A 284 -24.52 -39.03 -52.39
N ALA A 285 -24.67 -40.36 -52.38
CA ALA A 285 -24.47 -41.18 -51.19
C ALA A 285 -22.98 -41.24 -50.78
N GLU A 286 -22.07 -41.39 -51.74
CA GLU A 286 -20.62 -41.36 -51.49
C GLU A 286 -20.15 -39.96 -51.02
N GLU A 287 -20.70 -38.87 -51.58
CA GLU A 287 -20.40 -37.50 -51.13
C GLU A 287 -20.90 -37.22 -49.70
N GLN A 288 -22.08 -37.74 -49.33
CA GLN A 288 -22.59 -37.62 -47.97
C GLN A 288 -21.75 -38.41 -46.97
N ALA A 289 -21.34 -39.64 -47.31
CA ALA A 289 -20.45 -40.44 -46.48
C ALA A 289 -19.08 -39.77 -46.29
N ALA A 290 -18.51 -39.18 -47.35
CA ALA A 290 -17.25 -38.44 -47.28
C ALA A 290 -17.36 -37.17 -46.42
N LYS A 291 -18.47 -36.43 -46.51
CA LYS A 291 -18.73 -35.25 -45.66
C LYS A 291 -18.89 -35.62 -44.19
N GLU A 292 -19.54 -36.74 -43.88
CA GLU A 292 -19.71 -37.21 -42.51
C GLU A 292 -18.39 -37.70 -41.91
N GLU A 293 -17.56 -38.41 -42.68
CA GLU A 293 -16.21 -38.80 -42.26
C GLU A 293 -15.30 -37.58 -42.03
N ALA A 294 -15.36 -36.58 -42.91
CA ALA A 294 -14.63 -35.33 -42.74
C ALA A 294 -15.08 -34.57 -41.47
N LYS A 295 -16.39 -34.52 -41.18
CA LYS A 295 -16.92 -33.91 -39.96
C LYS A 295 -16.46 -34.65 -38.70
N ARG A 296 -16.48 -35.98 -38.69
CA ARG A 296 -15.98 -36.78 -37.55
C ARG A 296 -14.49 -36.57 -37.29
N LYS A 297 -13.66 -36.50 -38.33
CA LYS A 297 -12.22 -36.22 -38.19
C LYS A 297 -11.97 -34.80 -37.67
N ALA A 298 -12.77 -33.81 -38.09
CA ALA A 298 -12.69 -32.45 -37.57
C ALA A 298 -13.10 -32.35 -36.09
N GLU A 299 -14.17 -33.03 -35.68
CA GLU A 299 -14.60 -33.07 -34.27
C GLU A 299 -13.57 -33.79 -33.37
N GLU A 300 -12.95 -34.88 -33.86
CA GLU A 300 -11.90 -35.59 -33.11
C GLU A 300 -10.63 -34.72 -32.93
N GLN A 301 -10.23 -33.97 -33.96
CA GLN A 301 -9.11 -33.04 -33.88
C GLN A 301 -9.40 -31.89 -32.90
N ALA A 302 -10.61 -31.32 -32.94
CA ALA A 302 -11.03 -30.29 -32.01
C ALA A 302 -11.02 -30.79 -30.55
N ALA A 303 -11.50 -32.01 -30.30
CA ALA A 303 -11.50 -32.61 -28.96
C ALA A 303 -10.07 -32.87 -28.44
N LYS A 304 -9.15 -33.34 -29.30
CA LYS A 304 -7.73 -33.54 -28.97
C LYS A 304 -7.02 -32.22 -28.65
N GLU A 305 -7.31 -31.16 -29.40
CA GLU A 305 -6.75 -29.84 -29.18
C GLU A 305 -7.27 -29.20 -27.88
N GLU A 306 -8.56 -29.36 -27.58
CA GLU A 306 -9.15 -28.91 -26.32
C GLU A 306 -8.55 -29.63 -25.11
N ALA A 307 -8.35 -30.96 -25.21
CA ALA A 307 -7.70 -31.75 -24.18
C ALA A 307 -6.25 -31.30 -23.94
N LYS A 308 -5.49 -31.03 -25.02
CA LYS A 308 -4.12 -30.51 -24.92
C LYS A 308 -4.07 -29.14 -24.25
N ARG A 309 -4.96 -28.22 -24.61
CA ARG A 309 -5.06 -26.88 -23.99
C ARG A 309 -5.39 -26.96 -22.50
N LYS A 310 -6.30 -27.84 -22.09
CA LYS A 310 -6.64 -28.05 -20.68
C LYS A 310 -5.46 -28.61 -19.87
N ALA A 311 -4.69 -29.52 -20.46
CA ALA A 311 -3.49 -30.06 -19.82
C ALA A 311 -2.38 -28.99 -19.67
N GLU A 312 -2.14 -28.18 -20.71
CA GLU A 312 -1.17 -27.08 -20.65
C GLU A 312 -1.58 -25.99 -19.66
N GLU A 313 -2.88 -25.65 -19.56
CA GLU A 313 -3.38 -24.68 -18.58
C GLU A 313 -3.21 -25.19 -17.13
N GLN A 314 -3.45 -26.48 -16.89
CA GLN A 314 -3.23 -27.08 -15.58
C GLN A 314 -1.74 -27.09 -15.22
N ALA A 315 -0.85 -27.46 -16.14
CA ALA A 315 0.59 -27.43 -15.93
C ALA A 315 1.10 -26.01 -15.61
N ALA A 316 0.62 -24.99 -16.34
CA ALA A 316 0.99 -23.60 -16.10
C ALA A 316 0.48 -23.08 -14.73
N LYS A 317 -0.71 -23.50 -14.28
CA LYS A 317 -1.22 -23.16 -12.94
C LYS A 317 -0.43 -23.82 -11.82
N GLU A 318 -0.02 -25.07 -12.01
CA GLU A 318 0.81 -25.80 -11.04
C GLU A 318 2.20 -25.13 -10.92
N GLU A 319 2.83 -24.79 -12.04
CA GLU A 319 4.13 -24.11 -12.07
C GLU A 319 4.06 -22.71 -11.43
N ALA A 320 2.99 -21.95 -11.70
CA ALA A 320 2.76 -20.64 -11.07
C ALA A 320 2.57 -20.75 -9.55
N LYS A 321 1.86 -21.79 -9.08
CA LYS A 321 1.68 -22.05 -7.65
C LYS A 321 3.00 -22.41 -6.97
N GLN A 322 3.81 -23.28 -7.59
CA GLN A 322 5.13 -23.64 -7.06
C GLN A 322 6.06 -22.44 -6.97
N LYS A 323 6.11 -21.59 -8.00
CA LYS A 323 6.90 -20.34 -7.99
C LYS A 323 6.44 -19.37 -6.90
N ALA A 324 5.13 -19.26 -6.66
CA ALA A 324 4.59 -18.42 -5.60
C ALA A 324 4.92 -18.95 -4.19
N GLU A 325 4.84 -20.27 -3.98
CA GLU A 325 5.23 -20.90 -2.71
C GLU A 325 6.74 -20.79 -2.46
N GLU A 326 7.58 -20.96 -3.49
CA GLU A 326 9.04 -20.78 -3.38
C GLU A 326 9.40 -19.33 -3.03
N GLN A 327 8.76 -18.35 -3.68
CA GLN A 327 8.99 -16.94 -3.38
C GLN A 327 8.54 -16.58 -1.96
N ALA A 328 7.40 -17.10 -1.51
CA ALA A 328 6.91 -16.89 -0.13
C ALA A 328 7.85 -17.52 0.91
N ALA A 329 8.37 -18.74 0.65
CA ALA A 329 9.34 -19.39 1.52
C ALA A 329 10.66 -18.62 1.59
N LYS A 330 11.13 -18.06 0.47
CA LYS A 330 12.35 -17.24 0.41
C LYS A 330 12.18 -15.91 1.17
N GLU A 331 11.05 -15.23 1.02
CA GLU A 331 10.73 -14.01 1.77
C GLU A 331 10.61 -14.29 3.28
N GLU A 332 10.02 -15.42 3.68
CA GLU A 332 9.94 -15.80 5.09
C GLU A 332 11.32 -16.10 5.69
N ALA A 333 12.18 -16.81 4.95
CA ALA A 333 13.56 -17.09 5.36
C ALA A 333 14.38 -15.81 5.50
N GLU A 334 14.26 -14.87 4.56
CA GLU A 334 14.94 -13.57 4.62
C GLU A 334 14.46 -12.74 5.81
N ARG A 335 13.15 -12.73 6.09
CA ARG A 335 12.58 -12.03 7.25
C ARG A 335 13.12 -12.61 8.57
N LYS A 336 13.18 -13.94 8.71
CA LYS A 336 13.73 -14.59 9.91
C LYS A 336 15.23 -14.28 10.08
N ALA A 337 16.00 -14.27 9.00
CA ALA A 337 17.41 -13.90 9.04
C ALA A 337 17.62 -12.43 9.45
N GLN A 338 16.82 -11.51 8.93
CA GLN A 338 16.88 -10.09 9.30
C GLN A 338 16.45 -9.86 10.77
N GLU A 339 15.43 -10.56 11.25
CA GLU A 339 14.99 -10.50 12.64
C GLU A 339 16.07 -11.01 13.62
N GLN A 340 16.71 -12.13 13.28
CA GLN A 340 17.81 -12.68 14.08
C GLN A 340 19.03 -11.74 14.10
N ALA A 341 19.40 -11.18 12.94
CA ALA A 341 20.49 -10.20 12.86
C ALA A 341 20.20 -8.93 13.66
N ALA A 342 18.95 -8.42 13.62
CA ALA A 342 18.55 -7.25 14.40
C ALA A 342 18.57 -7.52 15.92
N LYS A 343 18.16 -8.73 16.34
CA LYS A 343 18.22 -9.13 17.74
C LYS A 343 19.67 -9.24 18.24
N GLU A 344 20.55 -9.84 17.44
CA GLU A 344 21.98 -9.97 17.77
C GLU A 344 22.69 -8.61 17.82
N GLU A 345 22.33 -7.68 16.94
CA GLU A 345 22.84 -6.31 16.99
C GLU A 345 22.35 -5.53 18.22
N ALA A 346 21.08 -5.68 18.58
CA ALA A 346 20.53 -5.07 19.80
C ALA A 346 21.22 -5.58 21.07
N GLU A 347 21.48 -6.89 21.15
CA GLU A 347 22.19 -7.51 22.27
C GLU A 347 23.64 -7.02 22.38
N ARG A 348 24.37 -6.92 21.25
CA ARG A 348 25.72 -6.31 21.24
C ARG A 348 25.72 -4.85 21.67
N GLN A 349 24.70 -4.08 21.32
CA GLN A 349 24.60 -2.68 21.77
C GLN A 349 24.32 -2.60 23.27
N ALA A 350 23.44 -3.46 23.79
CA ALA A 350 23.16 -3.55 25.22
C ALA A 350 24.40 -3.95 26.03
N GLU A 351 25.17 -4.96 25.58
CA GLU A 351 26.44 -5.35 26.21
C GLU A 351 27.47 -4.22 26.19
N LYS A 352 27.63 -3.52 25.05
CA LYS A 352 28.54 -2.37 24.98
C LYS A 352 28.13 -1.25 25.94
N GLN A 353 26.84 -1.01 26.10
CA GLN A 353 26.34 0.01 27.02
C GLN A 353 26.55 -0.39 28.48
N ALA A 354 26.26 -1.65 28.83
CA ALA A 354 26.52 -2.19 30.16
C ALA A 354 28.02 -2.17 30.51
N ALA A 355 28.90 -2.54 29.57
CA ALA A 355 30.34 -2.46 29.77
C ALA A 355 30.84 -1.01 29.97
N LYS A 356 30.24 -0.05 29.26
CA LYS A 356 30.56 1.37 29.42
C LYS A 356 30.11 1.89 30.79
N GLU A 357 28.90 1.55 31.22
CA GLU A 357 28.38 1.92 32.55
C GLU A 357 29.21 1.29 33.68
N GLU A 358 29.63 0.02 33.53
CA GLU A 358 30.50 -0.63 34.51
C GLU A 358 31.89 0.02 34.58
N ALA A 359 32.48 0.37 33.44
CA ALA A 359 33.76 1.08 33.39
C ALA A 359 33.67 2.46 34.04
N GLU A 360 32.58 3.19 33.78
CA GLU A 360 32.32 4.51 34.38
C GLU A 360 32.11 4.40 35.90
N ARG A 361 31.40 3.37 36.36
CA ARG A 361 31.22 3.09 37.80
C ARG A 361 32.56 2.77 38.48
N LYS A 362 33.42 1.95 37.85
CA LYS A 362 34.77 1.64 38.38
C LYS A 362 35.65 2.89 38.43
N ALA A 363 35.59 3.75 37.41
CA ALA A 363 36.33 5.02 37.39
C ALA A 363 35.87 5.98 38.51
N GLN A 364 34.56 6.10 38.74
CA GLN A 364 34.01 6.89 39.85
C GLN A 364 34.44 6.33 41.21
N GLN A 365 34.45 5.00 41.38
CA GLN A 365 34.87 4.34 42.62
C GLN A 365 36.37 4.55 42.91
N GLN A 366 37.21 4.51 41.87
CA GLN A 366 38.65 4.82 41.99
C GLN A 366 38.89 6.30 42.31
N ALA A 367 38.16 7.22 41.68
CA ALA A 367 38.24 8.65 41.98
C ALA A 367 37.83 8.96 43.44
N ALA A 368 36.76 8.33 43.92
CA ALA A 368 36.35 8.45 45.33
C ALA A 368 37.40 7.88 46.30
N SER A 369 38.06 6.78 45.93
CA SER A 369 39.12 6.16 46.74
C SER A 369 40.39 7.02 46.79
N GLN A 370 40.72 7.74 45.70
CA GLN A 370 41.85 8.68 45.65
C GLN A 370 41.56 9.97 46.44
N GLN A 371 40.30 10.43 46.49
CA GLN A 371 39.90 11.53 47.38
C GLN A 371 39.98 11.12 48.87
N ALA A 372 39.69 9.85 49.19
CA ALA A 372 39.83 9.34 50.55
C ALA A 372 41.29 9.22 51.01
N THR A 373 42.23 8.84 50.13
CA THR A 373 43.67 8.78 50.46
C THR A 373 44.37 10.14 50.44
N THR A 374 43.85 11.13 49.71
CA THR A 374 44.36 12.52 49.80
C THR A 374 43.91 13.22 51.09
N SER A 375 42.92 12.67 51.79
CA SER A 375 42.39 13.19 53.06
C SER A 375 43.14 12.66 54.30
N SER A 376 44.09 11.73 54.16
CA SER A 376 44.88 11.19 55.28
C SER A 376 46.31 11.70 55.38
N SER A 377 46.72 12.64 54.51
CA SER A 377 48.06 13.24 54.56
C SER A 377 48.05 14.73 54.28
N THR A 378 47.34 15.52 55.09
CA THR A 378 47.73 16.90 55.41
C THR A 378 47.11 17.28 56.75
N SER A 379 47.73 16.76 57.81
CA SER A 379 47.81 17.44 59.08
C SER A 379 48.64 18.72 58.90
N SER A 380 48.00 19.86 58.60
CA SER A 380 48.47 21.21 58.96
C SER A 380 47.58 22.30 58.33
N SER A 381 46.95 23.08 59.22
CA SER A 381 46.68 24.52 59.07
C SER A 381 45.83 24.99 57.87
N GLY A 382 44.51 24.91 58.05
CA GLY A 382 43.53 25.67 57.27
C GLY A 382 42.28 25.90 58.11
N ASN A 383 42.20 27.07 58.72
CA ASN A 383 41.20 27.50 59.70
C ASN A 383 39.76 27.49 59.12
N TYR A 384 39.04 26.37 59.18
CA TYR A 384 37.60 26.32 58.88
C TYR A 384 36.81 26.40 60.18
N LYS A 385 36.39 27.63 60.54
CA LYS A 385 35.35 27.83 61.56
C LYS A 385 33.99 27.58 60.91
N PRO A 386 33.09 26.80 61.55
CA PRO A 386 31.67 26.84 61.22
C PRO A 386 31.20 28.28 61.37
N PHE A 387 30.72 28.90 60.29
CA PHE A 387 30.17 30.25 60.37
C PHE A 387 28.88 30.20 61.20
N GLU A 388 28.81 31.01 62.26
CA GLU A 388 27.57 31.29 62.98
C GLU A 388 26.66 32.07 62.05
N ASN A 389 25.71 31.39 61.42
CA ASN A 389 24.62 32.09 60.75
C ASN A 389 23.72 32.68 61.84
N ASP A 390 23.55 34.01 61.87
CA ASP A 390 22.56 34.66 62.73
C ASP A 390 21.18 34.36 62.15
N PRO A 391 20.43 33.43 62.74
CA PRO A 391 19.13 33.01 62.23
C PRO A 391 18.06 34.10 62.41
N SER A 392 18.43 35.27 62.91
CA SER A 392 17.55 36.43 63.04
C SER A 392 17.64 37.38 61.83
N ASP A 393 18.60 37.17 60.92
CA ASP A 393 18.82 38.07 59.78
C ASP A 393 17.98 37.70 58.53
N ASP A 394 17.49 36.45 58.47
CA ASP A 394 16.77 35.83 57.34
C ASP A 394 17.41 36.10 55.96
N GLN A 395 18.69 36.47 55.94
CA GLN A 395 19.42 36.80 54.73
C GLN A 395 20.00 35.53 54.11
N GLN A 396 20.07 35.53 52.78
CA GLN A 396 20.65 34.43 52.00
C GLN A 396 22.18 34.48 52.05
N SER A 397 22.75 34.17 53.21
CA SER A 397 24.17 34.34 53.53
C SER A 397 25.00 33.05 53.29
N ASN A 398 24.86 32.38 52.14
CA ASN A 398 25.87 31.42 51.63
C ASN A 398 25.62 31.03 50.17
N MET A 399 25.93 31.92 49.22
CA MET A 399 25.77 31.66 47.78
C MET A 399 26.91 30.82 47.16
N SER A 400 27.84 30.31 47.96
CA SER A 400 29.09 29.72 47.43
C SER A 400 29.05 28.22 47.17
N CYS A 401 27.98 27.51 47.58
CA CYS A 401 27.90 26.06 47.46
C CYS A 401 26.65 25.57 46.71
N SER A 402 26.85 24.49 45.96
CA SER A 402 25.84 23.82 45.12
C SER A 402 24.90 22.99 46.00
N GLY A 403 23.72 23.53 46.29
CA GLY A 403 22.69 22.82 47.05
C GLY A 403 22.08 23.74 48.09
N GLN A 404 21.24 24.67 47.65
CA GLN A 404 20.60 25.63 48.54
C GLN A 404 19.62 24.91 49.47
N ILE A 405 20.05 24.50 50.66
CA ILE A 405 19.20 23.81 51.64
C ILE A 405 18.84 24.79 52.75
N LYS A 406 17.54 25.03 52.93
CA LYS A 406 17.00 25.90 53.99
C LYS A 406 16.62 25.08 55.20
N GLY A 407 17.32 25.23 56.31
CA GLY A 407 16.92 24.68 57.62
C GLY A 407 16.26 25.73 58.49
N ASN A 408 15.07 25.46 59.03
CA ASN A 408 14.47 26.34 60.03
C ASN A 408 15.04 26.02 61.42
N LYS A 409 15.73 26.97 62.05
CA LYS A 409 16.40 26.77 63.35
C LYS A 409 15.47 26.28 64.45
N ASN A 410 14.22 26.76 64.45
CA ASN A 410 13.24 26.46 65.50
C ASN A 410 12.67 25.06 65.35
N SER A 411 12.31 24.66 64.14
CA SER A 411 11.70 23.34 63.91
C SER A 411 12.71 22.21 63.71
N LYS A 412 13.98 22.54 63.44
CA LYS A 412 15.01 21.58 63.02
C LYS A 412 14.58 20.77 61.79
N ILE A 413 13.82 21.38 60.88
CA ILE A 413 13.43 20.79 59.59
C ILE A 413 14.19 21.50 58.48
N TYR A 414 14.77 20.74 57.56
CA TYR A 414 15.39 21.26 56.34
C TYR A 414 14.56 20.97 55.09
N HIS A 415 14.64 21.90 54.14
CA HIS A 415 13.93 21.90 52.87
C HIS A 415 14.95 21.95 51.72
N VAL A 416 14.70 21.15 50.68
CA VAL A 416 15.51 21.08 49.47
C VAL A 416 14.82 21.83 48.32
N PRO A 417 15.57 22.39 47.34
CA PRO A 417 14.98 23.04 46.18
C PRO A 417 14.01 22.10 45.44
N GLY A 418 12.81 22.59 45.12
CA GLY A 418 11.74 21.80 44.49
C GLY A 418 10.79 21.07 45.46
N GLY A 419 11.05 21.09 46.77
CA GLY A 419 10.11 20.58 47.78
C GLY A 419 8.93 21.53 48.04
N ALA A 420 7.76 21.00 48.44
CA ALA A 420 6.51 21.77 48.54
C ALA A 420 6.51 22.95 49.54
N TYR A 421 7.49 22.96 50.44
CA TYR A 421 7.66 23.97 51.50
C TYR A 421 8.96 24.78 51.40
N TYR A 422 9.75 24.59 50.33
CA TYR A 422 11.04 25.25 50.16
C TYR A 422 10.92 26.78 50.05
N ASP A 423 9.99 27.28 49.23
CA ASP A 423 9.76 28.72 49.05
C ASP A 423 8.95 29.35 50.20
N ARG A 424 8.24 28.51 50.96
CA ARG A 424 7.41 28.92 52.10
C ARG A 424 8.22 29.15 53.38
N THR A 425 9.42 28.59 53.45
CA THR A 425 10.31 28.76 54.60
C THR A 425 11.11 30.05 54.39
N GLN A 426 10.70 31.09 55.11
CA GLN A 426 11.24 32.45 54.99
C GLN A 426 11.86 32.97 56.30
N ASP A 427 11.53 32.35 57.44
CA ASP A 427 11.97 32.81 58.76
C ASP A 427 12.88 31.79 59.46
N ASN A 428 13.82 32.29 60.25
CA ASN A 428 14.79 31.57 61.06
C ASN A 428 15.67 30.60 60.24
N ILE A 429 16.16 31.05 59.09
CA ILE A 429 16.84 30.19 58.12
C ILE A 429 18.32 29.99 58.46
N VAL A 430 18.74 28.73 58.45
CA VAL A 430 20.14 28.29 58.44
C VAL A 430 20.40 27.60 57.11
N TRP A 431 21.39 28.08 56.36
CA TRP A 431 21.76 27.55 55.05
C TRP A 431 22.79 26.43 55.14
N PHE A 432 22.53 25.31 54.46
CA PHE A 432 23.45 24.18 54.33
C PHE A 432 23.83 23.95 52.87
N CYS A 433 25.03 23.39 52.65
CA CYS A 433 25.55 23.08 51.32
C CYS A 433 25.12 21.69 50.83
N SER A 434 24.81 20.77 51.75
CA SER A 434 24.36 19.42 51.44
C SER A 434 23.35 18.91 52.47
N GLU A 435 22.55 17.90 52.10
CA GLU A 435 21.60 17.28 53.04
C GLU A 435 22.35 16.60 54.20
N ALA A 436 23.56 16.09 53.94
CA ALA A 436 24.41 15.47 54.94
C ALA A 436 24.85 16.48 56.02
N ASP A 437 25.18 17.71 55.63
CA ASP A 437 25.56 18.78 56.57
C ASP A 437 24.37 19.16 57.46
N ALA A 438 23.17 19.27 56.88
CA ALA A 438 21.95 19.57 57.62
C ALA A 438 21.61 18.46 58.64
N GLN A 439 21.76 17.19 58.25
CA GLN A 439 21.55 16.05 59.12
C GLN A 439 22.61 15.97 60.23
N ALA A 440 23.89 16.21 59.91
CA ALA A 440 24.97 16.28 60.89
C ALA A 440 24.75 17.42 61.91
N ALA A 441 24.12 18.52 61.48
CA ALA A 441 23.70 19.62 62.35
C ALA A 441 22.39 19.35 63.12
N GLY A 442 21.83 18.14 63.02
CA GLY A 442 20.66 17.70 63.77
C GLY A 442 19.30 18.09 63.16
N TYR A 443 19.24 18.41 61.87
CA TYR A 443 17.99 18.70 61.17
C TYR A 443 17.43 17.45 60.50
N ARG A 444 16.09 17.32 60.45
CA ARG A 444 15.40 16.28 59.67
C ARG A 444 14.84 16.82 58.36
N LYS A 445 14.69 15.95 57.36
CA LYS A 445 14.08 16.31 56.07
C LYS A 445 12.59 16.62 56.20
N SER A 446 12.10 17.61 55.44
CA SER A 446 10.66 17.83 55.21
C SER A 446 10.00 16.56 54.64
N GLN A 447 8.80 16.24 55.13
CA GLN A 447 8.03 15.06 54.70
C GLN A 447 7.23 15.26 53.41
N ARG A 448 7.18 16.49 52.88
CA ARG A 448 6.47 16.85 51.65
C ARG A 448 7.26 17.87 50.85
#